data_AF-A0A939VW67-F1
#
_entry.id   AF-A0A939VW67-F1
#
_cell.length_a   1.000
_cell.length_b   1.000
_cell.length_c   1.000
_cell.angle_alpha   90.00
_cell.angle_beta   90.00
_cell.angle_gamma   90.00
#
_symmetry.space_group_name_H-M   'P 1'
#
loop_
_entity.id
_entity.type
_entity.pdbx_description
1 polymer ?
#
loop_
_entity_poly.entity_id
_entity_poly.type
_entity_poly.pdbx_seq_one_letter_code
_entity_poly.pdbx_strand_id
1 'polypeptide(L)'
;YTEKRTMPAPFGLHSFGESPSPDEVQTMLSLLPEKERMAAERHLKNSGPDELSALLRALDGRFIEPGPSGDPLRSPRMLPAGRNFYSFDPDKIPSPAALKTGKVLAEKLLAAQKMKTGKMPRSAAILLWAGESVRTDGVNEATALALMGMTLRYDRSGRVSGVVPVPGAQLRHPRIEVIITASGAYRDQFGTLLRLLDSARRQAAKLTDAENFIRGEAPGIFFPAPGTYGTRINKLTGASGAWENERELAEVYLRNMSHTLDEHGAFKAAPQAFSAQVQRIESILQSRSSNVYGVTDIDEMYQYLGGLSLAVKTVSGQSPEAFIADLRNPAAGKIGSLKNFLAAELDSRLYNREWIQSMMRENYAGGKTLARMTDNFWGWQAVAPENIAASDWNNLFEIYVQDRYQLKMKDFFSGVNDWAYQSMTARMLEAVRKNYWAAPLKIQQTLASEYARSVIRQGVACCDHTCNNPLLNQMVVNLISMPGVLSPEMALKFRLAVEKAGGAELNKLIRDHREKLSRARSGFGPRRQQRDSSENLKQTGASPEISSQKPVRGFKLKETRKSAEKTSVSSSGLKWTILAAIILLMLLTVLGAFRKSE
;
A
#
# COMPACT_ATOMS: atom_id res chain seq x y z
N TYR A 1 -5.28 -5.07 -25.58
CA TYR A 1 -5.58 -3.85 -24.81
C TYR A 1 -4.57 -2.78 -25.20
N THR A 2 -4.74 -2.17 -26.36
CA THR A 2 -3.98 -1.00 -26.81
C THR A 2 -4.97 0.16 -26.89
N GLU A 3 -5.37 0.68 -25.72
CA GLU A 3 -6.06 1.97 -25.66
C GLU A 3 -5.02 3.05 -26.01
N LYS A 4 -5.37 3.91 -26.98
CA LYS A 4 -4.57 5.08 -27.37
C LYS A 4 -4.24 5.89 -26.11
N ARG A 5 -2.95 5.91 -25.75
CA ARG A 5 -2.41 6.64 -24.61
C ARG A 5 -2.32 8.13 -24.96
N THR A 6 -3.29 8.93 -24.50
CA THR A 6 -3.24 10.40 -24.61
C THR A 6 -3.60 11.12 -23.31
N MET A 7 -3.53 10.45 -22.15
CA MET A 7 -3.74 11.12 -20.87
C MET A 7 -2.44 11.11 -20.06
N PRO A 8 -1.83 12.28 -19.78
CA PRO A 8 -0.87 12.38 -18.70
C PRO A 8 -1.62 11.95 -17.43
N ALA A 9 -1.07 10.97 -16.73
CA ALA A 9 -1.73 10.40 -15.58
C ALA A 9 -1.99 11.51 -14.55
N PRO A 10 -3.24 11.72 -14.10
CA PRO A 10 -3.55 12.86 -13.25
C PRO A 10 -2.80 12.70 -11.93
N PHE A 11 -1.93 13.67 -11.64
CA PHE A 11 -1.44 13.90 -10.29
C PHE A 11 -2.66 14.16 -9.39
N GLY A 12 -2.72 13.54 -8.22
CA GLY A 12 -3.66 13.98 -7.19
C GLY A 12 -3.27 15.37 -6.68
N LEU A 13 -4.16 16.02 -5.93
CA LEU A 13 -3.86 17.28 -5.21
C LEU A 13 -3.01 17.01 -3.96
N HIS A 14 -1.87 16.34 -4.14
CA HIS A 14 -1.02 15.86 -3.04
C HIS A 14 0.27 16.69 -2.88
N SER A 15 0.35 17.84 -3.54
CA SER A 15 1.45 18.80 -3.40
C SER A 15 1.02 19.91 -2.45
N PHE A 16 1.32 19.74 -1.16
CA PHE A 16 0.87 20.65 -0.12
C PHE A 16 1.30 22.09 -0.41
N GLY A 17 0.33 22.98 -0.55
CA GLY A 17 0.56 24.41 -0.81
C GLY A 17 0.91 24.77 -2.25
N GLU A 18 0.92 23.80 -3.17
CA GLU A 18 1.14 24.03 -4.60
C GLU A 18 -0.13 23.70 -5.40
N SER A 19 -0.55 24.65 -6.24
CA SER A 19 -1.68 24.41 -7.15
C SER A 19 -1.21 23.67 -8.41
N PRO A 20 -2.05 22.82 -9.02
CA PRO A 20 -1.76 22.19 -10.30
C PRO A 20 -1.45 23.23 -11.40
N SER A 21 -0.58 22.86 -12.32
CA SER A 21 -0.27 23.64 -13.52
C SER A 21 -1.51 23.79 -14.42
N PRO A 22 -1.53 24.79 -15.34
CA PRO A 22 -2.65 24.98 -16.26
C PRO A 22 -3.01 23.72 -17.08
N ASP A 23 -2.01 22.96 -17.53
CA ASP A 23 -2.21 21.72 -18.30
C ASP A 23 -2.80 20.60 -17.44
N GLU A 24 -2.39 20.51 -16.17
CA GLU A 24 -2.96 19.54 -15.22
C GLU A 24 -4.42 19.90 -14.90
N VAL A 25 -4.71 21.18 -14.64
CA VAL A 25 -6.09 21.66 -14.46
C VAL A 25 -6.92 21.29 -15.68
N GLN A 26 -6.46 21.60 -16.90
CA GLN A 26 -7.22 21.27 -18.11
C GLN A 26 -7.43 19.77 -18.30
N THR A 27 -6.43 18.96 -17.96
CA THR A 27 -6.53 17.49 -17.96
C THR A 27 -7.60 17.02 -16.98
N MET A 28 -7.59 17.52 -15.74
CA MET A 28 -8.61 17.17 -14.73
C MET A 28 -10.01 17.61 -15.18
N LEU A 29 -10.16 18.82 -15.73
CA LEU A 29 -11.43 19.33 -16.23
C LEU A 29 -11.99 18.49 -17.39
N SER A 30 -11.12 17.94 -18.25
CA SER A 30 -11.55 17.08 -19.37
C SER A 30 -12.27 15.81 -18.91
N LEU A 31 -11.98 15.36 -17.68
CA LEU A 31 -12.59 14.18 -17.06
C LEU A 31 -13.90 14.50 -16.33
N LEU A 32 -14.23 15.77 -16.16
CA LEU A 32 -15.43 16.22 -15.45
C LEU A 32 -16.59 16.55 -16.40
N PRO A 33 -17.85 16.40 -15.93
CA PRO A 33 -19.02 16.89 -16.65
C PRO A 33 -18.91 18.40 -16.91
N GLU A 34 -19.28 18.83 -18.12
CA GLU A 34 -19.13 20.23 -18.57
C GLU A 34 -19.71 21.26 -17.59
N LYS A 35 -20.90 20.97 -17.05
CA LYS A 35 -21.59 21.82 -16.07
C LYS A 35 -20.82 22.05 -14.75
N GLU A 36 -19.86 21.19 -14.41
CA GLU A 36 -19.11 21.24 -13.14
C GLU A 36 -17.71 21.86 -13.34
N ARG A 37 -17.27 22.05 -14.60
CA ARG A 37 -15.90 22.46 -14.93
C ARG A 37 -15.54 23.85 -14.41
N MET A 38 -16.42 24.85 -14.59
CA MET A 38 -16.11 26.22 -14.17
C MET A 38 -15.84 26.33 -12.66
N ALA A 39 -16.67 25.68 -11.84
CA ALA A 39 -16.48 25.68 -10.40
C ALA A 39 -15.21 24.91 -10.01
N ALA A 40 -15.00 23.72 -10.60
CA ALA A 40 -13.82 22.91 -10.35
C ALA A 40 -12.53 23.65 -10.72
N GLU A 41 -12.50 24.33 -11.87
CA GLU A 41 -11.34 25.07 -12.36
C GLU A 41 -10.85 26.11 -11.34
N ARG A 42 -11.79 26.91 -10.82
CA ARG A 42 -11.48 27.92 -9.80
C ARG A 42 -10.89 27.27 -8.55
N HIS A 43 -11.48 26.18 -8.07
CA HIS A 43 -11.01 25.51 -6.86
C HIS A 43 -9.67 24.77 -7.06
N LEU A 44 -9.42 24.22 -8.25
CA LEU A 44 -8.14 23.59 -8.59
C LEU A 44 -7.02 24.64 -8.65
N LYS A 45 -7.26 25.78 -9.30
CA LYS A 45 -6.27 26.87 -9.38
C LYS A 45 -5.90 27.43 -8.01
N ASN A 46 -6.83 27.39 -7.04
CA ASN A 46 -6.63 27.92 -5.69
C ASN A 46 -6.25 26.85 -4.65
N SER A 47 -6.04 25.58 -5.03
CA SER A 47 -5.86 24.51 -4.05
C SER A 47 -4.67 24.73 -3.12
N GLY A 48 -3.52 25.16 -3.66
CA GLY A 48 -2.32 25.44 -2.84
C GLY A 48 -2.55 26.58 -1.83
N PRO A 49 -2.99 27.77 -2.27
CA PRO A 49 -3.36 28.85 -1.37
C PRO A 49 -4.43 28.47 -0.33
N ASP A 50 -5.45 27.71 -0.72
CA ASP A 50 -6.52 27.26 0.18
C ASP A 50 -5.97 26.32 1.28
N GLU A 51 -5.05 25.41 0.93
CA GLU A 51 -4.38 24.52 1.88
C GLU A 51 -3.50 25.28 2.89
N LEU A 52 -2.70 26.23 2.42
CA LEU A 52 -1.83 27.04 3.28
C LEU A 52 -2.67 27.93 4.22
N SER A 53 -3.73 28.55 3.69
CA SER A 53 -4.66 29.35 4.47
C SER A 53 -5.33 28.52 5.56
N ALA A 54 -5.78 27.32 5.23
CA ALA A 54 -6.37 26.40 6.20
C ALA A 54 -5.39 25.98 7.30
N LEU A 55 -4.13 25.69 6.94
CA LEU A 55 -3.09 25.38 7.93
C LEU A 55 -2.87 26.57 8.89
N LEU A 56 -2.72 27.78 8.37
CA LEU A 56 -2.51 28.98 9.20
C LEU A 56 -3.69 29.24 10.13
N ARG A 57 -4.92 29.07 9.64
CA ARG A 57 -6.14 29.16 10.48
C ARG A 57 -6.14 28.11 11.59
N ALA A 58 -5.74 26.89 11.30
CA ALA A 58 -5.73 25.81 12.28
C ALA A 58 -4.69 26.08 13.38
N LEU A 59 -3.52 26.59 13.00
CA LEU A 59 -2.46 26.99 13.94
C LEU A 59 -2.90 28.18 14.81
N ASP A 60 -3.75 29.06 14.30
CA ASP A 60 -4.38 30.16 15.05
C ASP A 60 -5.62 29.71 15.86
N GLY A 61 -5.85 28.40 16.00
CA GLY A 61 -6.98 27.85 16.76
C GLY A 61 -8.35 28.16 16.17
N ARG A 62 -8.42 28.53 14.89
CA ARG A 62 -9.68 28.90 14.23
C ARG A 62 -10.40 27.68 13.65
N PHE A 63 -11.71 27.83 13.49
CA PHE A 63 -12.55 26.86 12.80
C PHE A 63 -12.11 26.67 11.34
N ILE A 64 -11.96 25.40 10.95
CA ILE A 64 -11.71 24.95 9.59
C ILE A 64 -13.00 24.37 9.02
N GLU A 65 -13.42 24.89 7.88
CA GLU A 65 -14.68 24.49 7.25
C GLU A 65 -14.67 23.00 6.89
N PRO A 66 -15.71 22.23 7.29
CA PRO A 66 -15.80 20.83 6.94
C PRO A 66 -16.21 20.65 5.48
N GLY A 67 -15.79 19.54 4.87
CA GLY A 67 -16.16 19.19 3.49
C GLY A 67 -16.16 17.68 3.26
N PRO A 68 -16.80 17.19 2.20
CA PRO A 68 -16.77 15.76 1.90
C PRO A 68 -15.37 15.33 1.43
N SER A 69 -14.94 14.14 1.82
CA SER A 69 -13.71 13.48 1.35
C SER A 69 -13.97 12.64 0.10
N GLY A 70 -13.02 12.58 -0.84
CA GLY A 70 -13.13 11.68 -1.99
C GLY A 70 -12.21 12.06 -3.14
N ASP A 71 -12.53 11.54 -4.33
CA ASP A 71 -11.80 11.83 -5.56
C ASP A 71 -12.48 12.99 -6.31
N PRO A 72 -11.80 14.14 -6.52
CA PRO A 72 -12.37 15.30 -7.20
C PRO A 72 -12.75 15.01 -8.66
N LEU A 73 -12.13 14.02 -9.31
CA LEU A 73 -12.47 13.58 -10.67
C LEU A 73 -13.75 12.73 -10.71
N ARG A 74 -14.16 12.16 -9.57
CA ARG A 74 -15.45 11.47 -9.42
C ARG A 74 -16.55 12.41 -8.96
N SER A 75 -16.20 13.35 -8.08
CA SER A 75 -17.14 14.35 -7.58
C SER A 75 -16.44 15.68 -7.32
N PRO A 76 -16.66 16.70 -8.15
CA PRO A 76 -16.13 18.05 -7.94
C PRO A 76 -16.57 18.70 -6.62
N ARG A 77 -17.62 18.18 -5.97
CA ARG A 77 -18.07 18.60 -4.64
C ARG A 77 -17.01 18.37 -3.54
N MET A 78 -16.00 17.55 -3.80
CA MET A 78 -14.84 17.34 -2.93
C MET A 78 -13.90 18.55 -2.91
N LEU A 79 -14.02 19.47 -3.87
CA LEU A 79 -13.32 20.75 -3.88
C LEU A 79 -14.11 21.84 -3.11
N PRO A 80 -13.44 22.86 -2.54
CA PRO A 80 -11.99 23.12 -2.54
C PRO A 80 -11.18 22.20 -1.61
N ALA A 81 -9.86 22.22 -1.80
CA ALA A 81 -8.88 21.70 -0.84
C ALA A 81 -8.85 22.58 0.44
N GLY A 82 -8.02 22.23 1.42
CA GLY A 82 -7.93 22.99 2.68
C GLY A 82 -9.14 22.87 3.61
N ARG A 83 -9.96 21.83 3.46
CA ARG A 83 -11.14 21.58 4.32
C ARG A 83 -10.88 20.48 5.35
N ASN A 84 -11.57 20.56 6.49
CA ASN A 84 -11.58 19.49 7.50
C ASN A 84 -12.53 18.38 7.04
N PHE A 85 -12.02 17.45 6.23
CA PHE A 85 -12.90 16.54 5.52
C PHE A 85 -13.62 15.55 6.46
N TYR A 86 -14.83 15.16 6.07
CA TYR A 86 -15.59 14.05 6.64
C TYR A 86 -15.89 13.02 5.56
N SER A 87 -16.19 11.79 5.96
CA SER A 87 -16.60 10.74 5.04
C SER A 87 -18.07 10.90 4.67
N PHE A 88 -19.00 10.30 5.43
CA PHE A 88 -20.44 10.27 5.13
C PHE A 88 -21.23 9.59 6.27
N ASP A 89 -22.55 9.47 6.10
CA ASP A 89 -23.47 8.71 6.97
C ASP A 89 -23.44 7.20 6.61
N PRO A 90 -22.81 6.33 7.43
CA PRO A 90 -22.64 4.91 7.11
C PRO A 90 -23.96 4.15 6.95
N ASP A 91 -25.05 4.66 7.50
CA ASP A 91 -26.37 4.03 7.39
C ASP A 91 -27.02 4.27 6.02
N LYS A 92 -26.42 5.06 5.13
CA LYS A 92 -26.91 5.28 3.75
C LYS A 92 -26.19 4.43 2.70
N ILE A 93 -25.30 3.55 3.12
CA ILE A 93 -24.52 2.65 2.26
C ILE A 93 -24.97 1.20 2.44
N PRO A 94 -25.07 0.40 1.37
CA PRO A 94 -24.96 0.76 -0.05
C PRO A 94 -26.04 1.72 -0.55
N SER A 95 -25.70 2.63 -1.47
CA SER A 95 -26.70 3.48 -2.13
C SER A 95 -27.52 2.70 -3.16
N PRO A 96 -28.74 3.16 -3.54
CA PRO A 96 -29.50 2.52 -4.61
C PRO A 96 -28.76 2.45 -5.97
N ALA A 97 -27.94 3.47 -6.26
CA ALA A 97 -27.08 3.48 -7.45
C ALA A 97 -25.98 2.40 -7.35
N ALA A 98 -25.36 2.26 -6.16
CA ALA A 98 -24.40 1.19 -5.91
C ALA A 98 -25.02 -0.20 -6.03
N LEU A 99 -26.27 -0.41 -5.60
CA LEU A 99 -27.00 -1.68 -5.80
C LEU A 99 -27.13 -2.06 -7.29
N LYS A 100 -27.47 -1.09 -8.14
CA LYS A 100 -27.57 -1.31 -9.59
C LYS A 100 -26.21 -1.69 -10.19
N THR A 101 -25.16 -0.96 -9.83
CA THR A 101 -23.79 -1.24 -10.30
C THR A 101 -23.28 -2.57 -9.77
N GLY A 102 -23.52 -2.87 -8.48
CA GLY A 102 -23.10 -4.09 -7.82
C GLY A 102 -23.71 -5.34 -8.44
N LYS A 103 -24.99 -5.29 -8.85
CA LYS A 103 -25.64 -6.35 -9.62
C LYS A 103 -24.94 -6.62 -10.95
N VAL A 104 -24.63 -5.56 -11.71
CA VAL A 104 -23.91 -5.69 -13.00
C VAL A 104 -22.51 -6.27 -12.79
N LEU A 105 -21.81 -5.87 -11.74
CA LEU A 105 -20.49 -6.42 -11.41
C LEU A 105 -20.56 -7.89 -10.98
N ALA A 106 -21.58 -8.28 -10.21
CA ALA A 106 -21.80 -9.69 -9.87
C ALA A 106 -21.98 -10.54 -11.13
N GLU A 107 -22.84 -10.12 -12.05
CA GLU A 107 -23.04 -10.81 -13.34
C GLU A 107 -21.74 -10.90 -14.15
N LYS A 108 -20.95 -9.81 -14.21
CA LYS A 108 -19.65 -9.80 -14.89
C LYS A 108 -18.62 -10.71 -14.23
N LEU A 109 -18.58 -10.78 -12.90
CA LEU A 109 -17.66 -11.65 -12.16
C LEU A 109 -17.97 -13.12 -12.45
N LEU A 110 -19.25 -13.51 -12.34
CA LEU A 110 -19.71 -14.87 -12.63
C LEU A 110 -19.41 -15.26 -14.09
N ALA A 111 -19.65 -14.35 -15.04
CA ALA A 111 -19.33 -14.58 -16.44
C ALA A 111 -17.82 -14.73 -16.67
N ALA A 112 -17.00 -13.85 -16.09
CA ALA A 112 -15.54 -13.89 -16.21
C ALA A 112 -14.96 -15.21 -15.68
N GLN A 113 -15.45 -15.67 -14.53
CA GLN A 113 -15.03 -16.94 -13.97
C GLN A 113 -15.50 -18.13 -14.82
N LYS A 114 -16.76 -18.15 -15.24
CA LYS A 114 -17.30 -19.23 -16.08
C LYS A 114 -16.56 -19.33 -17.41
N MET A 115 -16.17 -18.22 -18.02
CA MET A 115 -15.35 -18.23 -19.24
C MET A 115 -13.98 -18.89 -19.02
N LYS A 116 -13.41 -18.79 -17.82
CA LYS A 116 -12.07 -19.32 -17.53
C LYS A 116 -12.09 -20.77 -17.05
N THR A 117 -13.08 -21.16 -16.24
CA THR A 117 -13.15 -22.50 -15.62
C THR A 117 -14.17 -23.43 -16.28
N GLY A 118 -15.04 -22.90 -17.14
CA GLY A 118 -16.16 -23.62 -17.75
C GLY A 118 -17.34 -23.89 -16.81
N LYS A 119 -17.24 -23.53 -15.51
CA LYS A 119 -18.25 -23.82 -14.49
C LYS A 119 -18.65 -22.54 -13.73
N MET A 120 -19.88 -22.53 -13.23
CA MET A 120 -20.33 -21.48 -12.32
C MET A 120 -19.53 -21.58 -11.00
N PRO A 121 -18.98 -20.48 -10.46
CA PRO A 121 -18.41 -20.50 -9.12
C PRO A 121 -19.38 -21.04 -8.08
N ARG A 122 -18.85 -21.76 -7.11
CA ARG A 122 -19.59 -22.05 -5.87
C ARG A 122 -19.38 -20.98 -4.80
N SER A 123 -18.24 -20.30 -4.85
CA SER A 123 -17.89 -19.26 -3.89
C SER A 123 -17.14 -18.11 -4.56
N ALA A 124 -17.23 -16.92 -3.96
CA ALA A 124 -16.43 -15.77 -4.31
C ALA A 124 -16.03 -15.00 -3.06
N ALA A 125 -14.78 -14.54 -3.01
CA ALA A 125 -14.32 -13.66 -1.96
C ALA A 125 -14.43 -12.19 -2.39
N ILE A 126 -14.98 -11.34 -1.52
CA ILE A 126 -15.12 -9.90 -1.76
C ILE A 126 -14.29 -9.15 -0.73
N LEU A 127 -13.38 -8.30 -1.20
CA LEU A 127 -12.57 -7.44 -0.35
C LEU A 127 -13.29 -6.13 -0.06
N LEU A 128 -13.35 -5.73 1.22
CA LEU A 128 -13.98 -4.49 1.67
C LEU A 128 -12.97 -3.55 2.33
N TRP A 129 -12.75 -2.42 1.67
CA TRP A 129 -11.90 -1.34 2.16
C TRP A 129 -12.73 -0.09 2.41
N ALA A 130 -12.50 0.56 3.56
CA ALA A 130 -13.22 1.78 3.93
C ALA A 130 -13.15 2.82 2.80
N GLY A 131 -11.96 3.15 2.32
CA GLY A 131 -11.77 4.14 1.26
C GLY A 131 -12.44 3.82 -0.08
N GLU A 132 -12.51 2.56 -0.50
CA GLU A 132 -13.27 2.17 -1.71
C GLU A 132 -14.77 2.24 -1.49
N SER A 133 -15.23 1.83 -0.31
CA SER A 133 -16.66 1.88 0.08
C SER A 133 -17.15 3.33 0.12
N VAL A 134 -16.33 4.24 0.65
CA VAL A 134 -16.54 5.70 0.63
C VAL A 134 -16.69 6.23 -0.80
N ARG A 135 -15.76 5.91 -1.71
CA ARG A 135 -15.72 6.48 -3.07
C ARG A 135 -16.75 5.90 -4.03
N THR A 136 -17.33 4.77 -3.68
CA THR A 136 -18.26 4.03 -4.53
C THR A 136 -19.67 3.96 -3.97
N ASP A 137 -19.92 4.52 -2.78
CA ASP A 137 -21.19 4.38 -2.05
C ASP A 137 -21.59 2.91 -1.80
N GLY A 138 -20.60 2.02 -1.62
CA GLY A 138 -20.79 0.60 -1.27
C GLY A 138 -21.00 -0.36 -2.44
N VAL A 139 -20.28 -0.19 -3.55
CA VAL A 139 -20.43 -1.07 -4.73
C VAL A 139 -19.99 -2.51 -4.45
N ASN A 140 -18.94 -2.75 -3.66
CA ASN A 140 -18.48 -4.11 -3.38
C ASN A 140 -19.47 -4.86 -2.48
N GLU A 141 -20.05 -4.17 -1.51
CA GLU A 141 -21.09 -4.66 -0.62
C GLU A 141 -22.36 -4.97 -1.42
N ALA A 142 -22.74 -4.09 -2.36
CA ALA A 142 -23.80 -4.36 -3.31
C ALA A 142 -23.53 -5.59 -4.19
N THR A 143 -22.29 -5.78 -4.65
CA THR A 143 -21.88 -6.99 -5.38
C THR A 143 -22.00 -8.23 -4.51
N ALA A 144 -21.57 -8.18 -3.24
CA ALA A 144 -21.72 -9.28 -2.29
C ALA A 144 -23.21 -9.65 -2.08
N LEU A 145 -24.08 -8.65 -1.87
CA LEU A 145 -25.52 -8.86 -1.74
C LEU A 145 -26.12 -9.49 -3.01
N ALA A 146 -25.76 -9.00 -4.19
CA ALA A 146 -26.24 -9.55 -5.46
C ALA A 146 -25.82 -11.01 -5.67
N LEU A 147 -24.56 -11.37 -5.35
CA LEU A 147 -24.07 -12.76 -5.43
C LEU A 147 -24.84 -13.70 -4.48
N MET A 148 -25.23 -13.23 -3.29
CA MET A 148 -26.06 -13.98 -2.35
C MET A 148 -27.55 -14.03 -2.74
N GLY A 149 -27.97 -13.23 -3.74
CA GLY A 149 -29.37 -13.05 -4.11
C GLY A 149 -30.16 -12.24 -3.07
N MET A 150 -29.53 -11.25 -2.46
CA MET A 150 -30.09 -10.34 -1.47
C MET A 150 -30.09 -8.90 -1.98
N THR A 151 -30.97 -8.07 -1.45
CA THR A 151 -31.01 -6.62 -1.68
C THR A 151 -31.38 -5.88 -0.38
N LEU A 152 -31.50 -4.56 -0.44
CA LEU A 152 -31.74 -3.71 0.72
C LEU A 152 -33.12 -3.05 0.66
N ARG A 153 -33.65 -2.74 1.84
CA ARG A 153 -34.80 -1.86 2.03
C ARG A 153 -34.34 -0.56 2.66
N TYR A 154 -34.83 0.56 2.13
CA TYR A 154 -34.54 1.89 2.63
C TYR A 154 -35.74 2.46 3.37
N ASP A 155 -35.50 3.24 4.41
CA ASP A 155 -36.52 4.08 5.02
C ASP A 155 -36.77 5.35 4.20
N ARG A 156 -37.71 6.20 4.67
CA ARG A 156 -38.06 7.45 3.98
C ARG A 156 -36.91 8.47 3.94
N SER A 157 -35.90 8.34 4.82
CA SER A 157 -34.72 9.21 4.87
C SER A 157 -33.57 8.72 3.98
N GLY A 158 -33.76 7.58 3.30
CA GLY A 158 -32.76 6.94 2.47
C GLY A 158 -31.74 6.12 3.26
N ARG A 159 -31.98 5.83 4.54
CA ARG A 159 -31.14 4.95 5.36
C ARG A 159 -31.54 3.49 5.17
N VAL A 160 -30.55 2.61 5.23
CA VAL A 160 -30.72 1.17 5.14
C VAL A 160 -31.45 0.67 6.39
N SER A 161 -32.65 0.14 6.19
CA SER A 161 -33.53 -0.36 7.25
C SER A 161 -33.54 -1.89 7.36
N GLY A 162 -32.81 -2.58 6.48
CA GLY A 162 -32.68 -4.03 6.50
C GLY A 162 -32.37 -4.64 5.14
N VAL A 163 -32.19 -5.95 5.15
CA VAL A 163 -31.96 -6.79 3.98
C VAL A 163 -33.23 -7.55 3.63
N VAL A 164 -33.44 -7.82 2.34
CA VAL A 164 -34.56 -8.61 1.84
C VAL A 164 -34.08 -9.57 0.74
N PRO A 165 -34.62 -10.80 0.67
CA PRO A 165 -34.24 -11.73 -0.37
C PRO A 165 -34.79 -11.30 -1.73
N VAL A 166 -33.98 -11.47 -2.78
CA VAL A 166 -34.48 -11.49 -4.16
C VAL A 166 -35.09 -12.88 -4.40
N PRO A 167 -36.35 -12.98 -4.89
CA PRO A 167 -36.97 -14.27 -5.14
C PRO A 167 -36.15 -15.13 -6.10
N GLY A 168 -36.01 -16.43 -5.80
CA GLY A 168 -35.20 -17.38 -6.56
C GLY A 168 -35.56 -17.43 -8.05
N ALA A 169 -36.85 -17.33 -8.40
CA ALA A 169 -37.32 -17.27 -9.78
C ALA A 169 -36.81 -16.04 -10.58
N GLN A 170 -36.35 -14.98 -9.90
CA GLN A 170 -35.78 -13.79 -10.53
C GLN A 170 -34.25 -13.85 -10.63
N LEU A 171 -33.61 -14.83 -9.98
CA LEU A 171 -32.17 -15.02 -10.03
C LEU A 171 -31.76 -15.69 -11.34
N ARG A 172 -30.64 -15.22 -11.91
CA ARG A 172 -30.03 -15.80 -13.11
C ARG A 172 -28.85 -16.72 -12.81
N HIS A 173 -28.58 -16.94 -11.52
CA HIS A 173 -27.50 -17.76 -11.00
C HIS A 173 -27.92 -18.38 -9.66
N PRO A 174 -27.29 -19.47 -9.22
CA PRO A 174 -27.44 -19.99 -7.85
C PRO A 174 -27.02 -18.94 -6.83
N ARG A 175 -27.53 -19.01 -5.60
CA ARG A 175 -27.02 -18.17 -4.51
C ARG A 175 -25.58 -18.59 -4.20
N ILE A 176 -24.64 -17.67 -4.38
CA ILE A 176 -23.20 -17.95 -4.29
C ILE A 176 -22.72 -17.75 -2.86
N GLU A 177 -21.86 -18.64 -2.35
CA GLU A 177 -21.19 -18.45 -1.07
C GLU A 177 -20.24 -17.25 -1.16
N VAL A 178 -20.54 -16.18 -0.40
CA VAL A 178 -19.68 -15.00 -0.36
C VAL A 178 -18.84 -15.02 0.91
N ILE A 179 -17.52 -14.95 0.73
CA ILE A 179 -16.54 -14.82 1.81
C ILE A 179 -16.01 -13.39 1.81
N ILE A 180 -16.34 -12.62 2.83
CA ILE A 180 -15.95 -11.22 2.94
C ILE A 180 -14.65 -11.14 3.72
N THR A 181 -13.66 -10.42 3.17
CA THR A 181 -12.48 -10.01 3.92
C THR A 181 -12.44 -8.49 4.01
N ALA A 182 -12.45 -7.95 5.22
CA ALA A 182 -12.52 -6.52 5.46
C ALA A 182 -11.22 -5.99 6.09
N SER A 183 -10.83 -4.77 5.70
CA SER A 183 -9.74 -4.06 6.37
C SER A 183 -10.12 -3.69 7.82
N GLY A 184 -9.11 -3.47 8.68
CA GLY A 184 -9.37 -3.01 10.06
C GLY A 184 -10.07 -1.65 10.09
N ALA A 185 -9.74 -0.74 9.17
CA ALA A 185 -10.42 0.55 9.03
C ALA A 185 -11.90 0.36 8.62
N TYR A 186 -12.20 -0.62 7.76
CA TYR A 186 -13.58 -0.95 7.40
C TYR A 186 -14.35 -1.47 8.62
N ARG A 187 -13.76 -2.38 9.41
CA ARG A 187 -14.38 -2.88 10.64
C ARG A 187 -14.78 -1.75 11.59
N ASP A 188 -13.92 -0.75 11.74
CA ASP A 188 -14.16 0.35 12.69
C ASP A 188 -15.19 1.36 12.17
N GLN A 189 -15.18 1.67 10.88
CA GLN A 189 -16.10 2.65 10.28
C GLN A 189 -17.47 2.07 9.89
N PHE A 190 -17.54 0.77 9.61
CA PHE A 190 -18.70 0.09 9.00
C PHE A 190 -19.18 -1.11 9.82
N GLY A 191 -19.06 -1.07 11.15
CA GLY A 191 -19.47 -2.17 12.04
C GLY A 191 -20.94 -2.57 11.86
N THR A 192 -21.85 -1.61 11.70
CA THR A 192 -23.28 -1.87 11.43
C THR A 192 -23.47 -2.57 10.09
N LEU A 193 -22.76 -2.15 9.04
CA LEU A 193 -22.84 -2.75 7.71
C LEU A 193 -22.23 -4.16 7.68
N LEU A 194 -21.17 -4.44 8.47
CA LEU A 194 -20.68 -5.81 8.64
C LEU A 194 -21.76 -6.74 9.21
N ARG A 195 -22.49 -6.30 10.25
CA ARG A 195 -23.60 -7.08 10.82
C ARG A 195 -24.76 -7.24 9.84
N LEU A 196 -25.05 -6.22 9.05
CA LEU A 196 -26.07 -6.29 7.99
C LEU A 196 -25.71 -7.35 6.94
N LEU A 197 -24.45 -7.37 6.48
CA LEU A 197 -23.95 -8.35 5.52
C LEU A 197 -23.94 -9.78 6.10
N ASP A 198 -23.57 -9.95 7.37
CA ASP A 198 -23.64 -11.24 8.06
C ASP A 198 -25.10 -11.73 8.16
N SER A 199 -26.02 -10.83 8.53
CA SER A 199 -27.46 -11.11 8.54
C SER A 199 -27.97 -11.50 7.15
N ALA A 200 -27.57 -10.77 6.10
CA ALA A 200 -27.94 -11.11 4.72
C ALA A 200 -27.49 -12.51 4.34
N ARG A 201 -26.24 -12.86 4.67
CA ARG A 201 -25.67 -14.18 4.39
C ARG A 201 -26.41 -15.29 5.14
N ARG A 202 -26.66 -15.12 6.45
CA ARG A 202 -27.39 -16.11 7.26
C ARG A 202 -28.83 -16.30 6.81
N GLN A 203 -29.50 -15.23 6.38
CA GLN A 203 -30.84 -15.32 5.80
C GLN A 203 -30.79 -16.05 4.45
N ALA A 204 -29.88 -15.66 3.56
CA ALA A 204 -29.72 -16.28 2.25
C ALA A 204 -29.45 -17.78 2.34
N ALA A 205 -28.67 -18.22 3.34
CA ALA A 205 -28.36 -19.64 3.57
C ALA A 205 -29.56 -20.51 3.94
N LYS A 206 -30.65 -19.92 4.44
CA LYS A 206 -31.88 -20.65 4.84
C LYS A 206 -32.88 -20.79 3.69
N LEU A 207 -32.64 -20.13 2.55
CA LEU A 207 -33.56 -20.10 1.42
C LEU A 207 -33.42 -21.36 0.56
N THR A 208 -34.55 -21.93 0.16
CA THR A 208 -34.66 -23.14 -0.67
C THR A 208 -35.34 -22.87 -2.02
N ASP A 209 -35.53 -21.59 -2.36
CA ASP A 209 -36.26 -21.11 -3.54
C ASP A 209 -35.43 -21.13 -4.85
N ALA A 210 -34.14 -21.42 -4.75
CA ALA A 210 -33.20 -21.60 -5.86
C ALA A 210 -32.04 -22.52 -5.41
N GLU A 211 -31.21 -22.97 -6.36
CA GLU A 211 -29.94 -23.61 -6.02
C GLU A 211 -29.10 -22.67 -5.13
N ASN A 212 -28.59 -23.20 -4.01
CA ASN A 212 -27.99 -22.40 -2.96
C ASN A 212 -26.68 -23.02 -2.47
N PHE A 213 -25.56 -22.32 -2.69
CA PHE A 213 -24.23 -22.75 -2.25
C PHE A 213 -23.85 -22.21 -0.87
N ILE A 214 -24.67 -21.34 -0.27
CA ILE A 214 -24.36 -20.64 0.98
C ILE A 214 -24.51 -21.58 2.18
N ARG A 215 -23.52 -21.59 3.08
CA ARG A 215 -23.51 -22.46 4.27
C ARG A 215 -23.95 -21.72 5.52
N GLY A 216 -25.10 -22.10 6.08
CA GLY A 216 -25.75 -21.32 7.15
C GLY A 216 -24.97 -21.15 8.46
N GLU A 217 -24.15 -22.13 8.86
CA GLU A 217 -23.53 -22.16 10.19
C GLU A 217 -22.10 -21.58 10.24
N ALA A 218 -21.39 -21.58 9.12
CA ALA A 218 -20.01 -21.11 9.07
C ALA A 218 -19.97 -19.57 8.97
N PRO A 219 -19.07 -18.89 9.72
CA PRO A 219 -18.83 -17.46 9.54
C PRO A 219 -18.37 -17.16 8.11
N GLY A 220 -18.90 -16.12 7.50
CA GLY A 220 -18.56 -15.70 6.13
C GLY A 220 -17.78 -14.39 6.06
N ILE A 221 -17.52 -13.73 7.19
CA ILE A 221 -16.92 -12.38 7.22
C ILE A 221 -15.69 -12.40 8.13
N PHE A 222 -14.56 -11.89 7.62
CA PHE A 222 -13.27 -11.97 8.30
C PHE A 222 -12.50 -10.65 8.24
N PHE A 223 -11.78 -10.32 9.30
CA PHE A 223 -11.02 -9.07 9.45
C PHE A 223 -9.88 -9.20 10.48
N PRO A 224 -8.97 -8.20 10.58
CA PRO A 224 -7.98 -8.14 11.65
C PRO A 224 -8.59 -8.05 13.05
N ALA A 225 -7.85 -8.50 14.06
CA ALA A 225 -8.25 -8.36 15.46
C ALA A 225 -8.63 -6.90 15.83
N PRO A 226 -9.63 -6.66 16.68
CA PRO A 226 -9.96 -5.32 17.17
C PRO A 226 -8.72 -4.57 17.68
N GLY A 227 -8.59 -3.29 17.32
CA GLY A 227 -7.40 -2.48 17.65
C GLY A 227 -6.16 -2.77 16.79
N THR A 228 -6.25 -3.67 15.80
CA THR A 228 -5.18 -3.96 14.84
C THR A 228 -5.60 -3.65 13.40
N TYR A 229 -4.60 -3.34 12.57
CA TYR A 229 -4.75 -2.93 11.17
C TYR A 229 -3.70 -3.61 10.27
N GLY A 230 -4.01 -3.69 8.97
CA GLY A 230 -3.18 -4.39 7.99
C GLY A 230 -3.21 -5.91 8.15
N THR A 231 -2.54 -6.61 7.24
CA THR A 231 -2.45 -8.08 7.24
C THR A 231 -1.13 -8.57 7.84
N ARG A 232 -0.24 -7.61 8.18
CA ARG A 232 1.20 -7.77 8.51
C ARG A 232 2.05 -8.36 7.38
N ILE A 233 1.45 -8.70 6.24
CA ILE A 233 2.18 -9.19 5.08
C ILE A 233 3.08 -8.13 4.53
N ASN A 234 2.63 -6.87 4.45
CA ASN A 234 3.43 -5.76 3.94
C ASN A 234 4.79 -5.59 4.63
N LYS A 235 4.83 -5.76 5.96
CA LYS A 235 6.10 -5.73 6.72
C LYS A 235 6.95 -6.95 6.45
N LEU A 236 6.34 -8.14 6.39
CA LEU A 236 7.09 -9.38 6.23
C LEU A 236 7.62 -9.57 4.81
N THR A 237 6.84 -9.21 3.78
CA THR A 237 7.30 -9.21 2.38
C THR A 237 8.50 -8.28 2.21
N GLY A 238 8.42 -7.05 2.75
CA GLY A 238 9.50 -6.08 2.75
C GLY A 238 10.78 -6.62 3.40
N ALA A 239 10.64 -7.23 4.58
CA ALA A 239 11.70 -7.92 5.31
C ALA A 239 12.02 -9.30 4.71
N SER A 240 12.43 -9.32 3.44
CA SER A 240 12.69 -10.54 2.65
C SER A 240 13.81 -11.44 3.19
N GLY A 241 14.68 -10.89 4.04
CA GLY A 241 15.63 -11.67 4.82
C GLY A 241 14.97 -12.51 5.93
N ALA A 242 13.78 -12.13 6.42
CA ALA A 242 13.15 -12.69 7.62
C ALA A 242 12.19 -13.87 7.38
N TRP A 243 12.02 -14.30 6.13
CA TRP A 243 11.26 -15.49 5.73
C TRP A 243 12.02 -16.20 4.62
N GLU A 244 11.73 -17.46 4.36
CA GLU A 244 12.42 -18.22 3.32
C GLU A 244 11.52 -18.81 2.24
N ASN A 245 10.26 -19.07 2.57
CA ASN A 245 9.28 -19.54 1.62
C ASN A 245 7.92 -18.87 1.84
N GLU A 246 7.12 -18.83 0.78
CA GLU A 246 5.86 -18.09 0.72
C GLU A 246 4.81 -18.62 1.71
N ARG A 247 4.91 -19.88 2.15
CA ARG A 247 4.00 -20.45 3.16
C ARG A 247 4.06 -19.67 4.48
N GLU A 248 5.24 -19.19 4.87
CA GLU A 248 5.41 -18.37 6.08
C GLU A 248 4.60 -17.06 5.97
N LEU A 249 4.52 -16.47 4.76
CA LEU A 249 3.66 -15.32 4.49
C LEU A 249 2.19 -15.71 4.61
N ALA A 250 1.77 -16.79 3.96
CA ALA A 250 0.38 -17.27 4.02
C ALA A 250 -0.10 -17.52 5.46
N GLU A 251 0.73 -18.14 6.30
CA GLU A 251 0.41 -18.42 7.69
C GLU A 251 0.26 -17.14 8.53
N VAL A 252 1.07 -16.11 8.25
CA VAL A 252 0.91 -14.79 8.87
C VAL A 252 -0.41 -14.15 8.44
N TYR A 253 -0.79 -14.24 7.16
CA TYR A 253 -2.06 -13.73 6.67
C TYR A 253 -3.24 -14.43 7.36
N LEU A 254 -3.24 -15.77 7.34
CA LEU A 254 -4.27 -16.61 7.96
C LEU A 254 -4.44 -16.30 9.45
N ARG A 255 -3.35 -16.10 10.18
CA ARG A 255 -3.41 -15.74 11.59
C ARG A 255 -4.01 -14.35 11.80
N ASN A 256 -3.56 -13.35 11.06
CA ASN A 256 -3.95 -11.96 11.33
C ASN A 256 -5.37 -11.64 10.87
N MET A 257 -5.86 -12.27 9.80
CA MET A 257 -7.19 -11.99 9.23
C MET A 257 -8.31 -12.86 9.82
N SER A 258 -8.05 -13.58 10.91
CA SER A 258 -8.95 -14.62 11.44
C SER A 258 -10.00 -14.17 12.46
N HIS A 259 -10.34 -12.88 12.55
CA HIS A 259 -11.46 -12.44 13.41
C HIS A 259 -12.75 -12.34 12.62
N THR A 260 -13.87 -12.62 13.28
CA THR A 260 -15.20 -12.67 12.67
C THR A 260 -16.26 -12.13 13.62
N LEU A 261 -17.52 -12.11 13.16
CA LEU A 261 -18.71 -11.85 13.95
C LEU A 261 -19.28 -13.17 14.49
N ASP A 262 -19.70 -13.20 15.75
CA ASP A 262 -20.59 -14.24 16.26
C ASP A 262 -22.06 -13.99 15.86
N GLU A 263 -22.96 -14.87 16.31
CA GLU A 263 -24.40 -14.76 16.02
C GLU A 263 -25.09 -13.53 16.64
N HIS A 264 -24.46 -12.90 17.63
CA HIS A 264 -24.93 -11.67 18.26
C HIS A 264 -24.21 -10.42 17.71
N GLY A 265 -23.32 -10.60 16.74
CA GLY A 265 -22.57 -9.52 16.11
C GLY A 265 -21.41 -9.00 16.95
N ALA A 266 -20.93 -9.76 17.93
CA ALA A 266 -19.71 -9.47 18.67
C ALA A 266 -18.47 -10.04 17.95
N PHE A 267 -17.33 -9.39 18.15
CA PHE A 267 -16.08 -9.79 17.50
C PHE A 267 -15.41 -10.94 18.24
N LYS A 268 -15.02 -12.00 17.53
CA LYS A 268 -14.30 -13.17 18.07
C LYS A 268 -13.21 -13.67 17.13
N ALA A 269 -12.18 -14.30 17.69
CA ALA A 269 -11.22 -15.04 16.90
C ALA A 269 -11.85 -16.34 16.36
N ALA A 270 -11.56 -16.68 15.10
CA ALA A 270 -12.06 -17.85 14.40
C ALA A 270 -11.05 -18.41 13.37
N PRO A 271 -9.80 -18.74 13.77
CA PRO A 271 -8.76 -19.19 12.83
C PRO A 271 -9.11 -20.48 12.10
N GLN A 272 -9.76 -21.44 12.76
CA GLN A 272 -10.17 -22.68 12.10
C GLN A 272 -11.26 -22.42 11.05
N ALA A 273 -12.24 -21.58 11.36
CA ALA A 273 -13.29 -21.20 10.43
C ALA A 273 -12.73 -20.42 9.23
N PHE A 274 -11.78 -19.51 9.48
CA PHE A 274 -11.14 -18.75 8.41
C PHE A 274 -10.39 -19.67 7.44
N SER A 275 -9.53 -20.55 7.95
CA SER A 275 -8.81 -21.52 7.10
C SER A 275 -9.76 -22.41 6.30
N ALA A 276 -10.86 -22.88 6.92
CA ALA A 276 -11.86 -23.72 6.25
C ALA A 276 -12.63 -22.97 5.14
N GLN A 277 -12.85 -21.66 5.30
CA GLN A 277 -13.50 -20.83 4.30
C GLN A 277 -12.53 -20.43 3.17
N VAL A 278 -11.28 -20.08 3.51
CA VAL A 278 -10.23 -19.75 2.55
C VAL A 278 -9.99 -20.88 1.55
N GLN A 279 -9.99 -22.14 2.01
CA GLN A 279 -9.83 -23.31 1.14
C GLN A 279 -10.87 -23.39 0.01
N ARG A 280 -12.04 -22.77 0.20
CA ARG A 280 -13.19 -22.89 -0.72
C ARG A 280 -13.27 -21.77 -1.73
N ILE A 281 -12.45 -20.72 -1.60
CA ILE A 281 -12.50 -19.54 -2.46
C ILE A 281 -12.08 -19.92 -3.88
N GLU A 282 -12.98 -19.74 -4.85
CA GLU A 282 -12.69 -20.00 -6.26
C GLU A 282 -12.33 -18.72 -7.04
N SER A 283 -12.90 -17.58 -6.65
CA SER A 283 -12.53 -16.26 -7.17
C SER A 283 -12.45 -15.20 -6.08
N ILE A 284 -11.68 -14.15 -6.34
CA ILE A 284 -11.51 -13.01 -5.45
C ILE A 284 -11.78 -11.73 -6.26
N LEU A 285 -12.60 -10.83 -5.72
CA LEU A 285 -12.84 -9.50 -6.28
C LEU A 285 -12.35 -8.42 -5.32
N GLN A 286 -11.57 -7.49 -5.86
CA GLN A 286 -11.32 -6.19 -5.26
C GLN A 286 -11.67 -5.10 -6.28
N SER A 287 -12.09 -3.92 -5.81
CA SER A 287 -12.32 -2.77 -6.68
C SER A 287 -11.19 -1.76 -6.63
N ARG A 288 -11.09 -0.98 -7.70
CA ARG A 288 -10.27 0.22 -7.79
C ARG A 288 -11.12 1.33 -8.39
N SER A 289 -11.39 2.37 -7.61
CA SER A 289 -12.10 3.57 -8.07
C SER A 289 -11.19 4.78 -8.31
N SER A 290 -9.96 4.75 -7.79
CA SER A 290 -9.00 5.86 -7.84
C SER A 290 -8.37 6.05 -9.22
N ASN A 291 -8.29 7.30 -9.67
CA ASN A 291 -7.42 7.68 -10.80
C ASN A 291 -6.00 8.08 -10.37
N VAL A 292 -5.79 8.33 -9.07
CA VAL A 292 -4.52 8.83 -8.53
C VAL A 292 -3.53 7.72 -8.23
N TYR A 293 -4.02 6.57 -7.76
CA TYR A 293 -3.19 5.40 -7.47
C TYR A 293 -3.79 4.11 -8.07
N GLY A 294 -2.92 3.12 -8.25
CA GLY A 294 -3.17 1.80 -8.79
C GLY A 294 -2.87 0.64 -7.85
N VAL A 295 -3.07 -0.56 -8.37
CA VAL A 295 -2.76 -1.88 -7.78
C VAL A 295 -1.27 -2.03 -7.44
N THR A 296 -0.39 -1.35 -8.17
CA THR A 296 1.07 -1.34 -7.99
C THR A 296 1.58 -0.16 -7.16
N ASP A 297 0.74 0.86 -6.93
CA ASP A 297 1.17 2.13 -6.32
C ASP A 297 1.19 2.07 -4.77
N ILE A 298 0.39 1.19 -4.16
CA ILE A 298 0.24 1.04 -2.70
C ILE A 298 0.37 -0.41 -2.24
N ASP A 299 0.86 -0.62 -1.02
CA ASP A 299 1.11 -1.95 -0.46
C ASP A 299 -0.16 -2.66 0.02
N GLU A 300 -1.22 -1.92 0.30
CA GLU A 300 -2.52 -2.48 0.69
C GLU A 300 -3.04 -3.48 -0.35
N MET A 301 -2.82 -3.21 -1.64
CA MET A 301 -3.39 -4.02 -2.72
C MET A 301 -2.79 -5.44 -2.70
N TYR A 302 -1.46 -5.57 -2.65
CA TYR A 302 -0.85 -6.90 -2.58
C TYR A 302 -1.06 -7.54 -1.20
N GLN A 303 -1.05 -6.77 -0.10
CA GLN A 303 -1.12 -7.37 1.23
C GLN A 303 -2.50 -7.98 1.53
N TYR A 304 -3.58 -7.43 0.96
CA TYR A 304 -4.95 -7.93 1.10
C TYR A 304 -5.35 -8.88 -0.03
N LEU A 305 -5.31 -8.42 -1.30
CA LEU A 305 -5.72 -9.26 -2.43
C LEU A 305 -4.70 -10.38 -2.66
N GLY A 306 -3.42 -10.01 -2.79
CA GLY A 306 -2.36 -10.98 -2.98
C GLY A 306 -2.16 -11.89 -1.76
N GLY A 307 -2.23 -11.34 -0.54
CA GLY A 307 -2.18 -12.12 0.69
C GLY A 307 -3.30 -13.17 0.79
N LEU A 308 -4.53 -12.82 0.40
CA LEU A 308 -5.63 -13.77 0.31
C LEU A 308 -5.36 -14.82 -0.78
N SER A 309 -4.92 -14.41 -1.97
CA SER A 309 -4.57 -15.34 -3.05
C SER A 309 -3.52 -16.37 -2.61
N LEU A 310 -2.49 -15.92 -1.90
CA LEU A 310 -1.44 -16.79 -1.37
C LEU A 310 -1.97 -17.75 -0.30
N ALA A 311 -2.84 -17.26 0.59
CA ALA A 311 -3.48 -18.08 1.60
C ALA A 311 -4.37 -19.17 0.98
N VAL A 312 -5.16 -18.82 -0.05
CA VAL A 312 -5.96 -19.79 -0.81
C VAL A 312 -5.05 -20.83 -1.44
N LYS A 313 -4.04 -20.42 -2.22
CA LYS A 313 -3.07 -21.32 -2.87
C LYS A 313 -2.39 -22.26 -1.88
N THR A 314 -2.02 -21.75 -0.71
CA THR A 314 -1.33 -22.52 0.34
C THR A 314 -2.24 -23.59 0.97
N VAL A 315 -3.52 -23.28 1.18
CA VAL A 315 -4.46 -24.20 1.85
C VAL A 315 -5.16 -25.14 0.87
N SER A 316 -5.48 -24.69 -0.34
CA SER A 316 -6.19 -25.48 -1.36
C SER A 316 -5.26 -26.21 -2.34
N GLY A 317 -4.01 -25.74 -2.49
CA GLY A 317 -3.09 -26.18 -3.55
C GLY A 317 -3.34 -25.54 -4.92
N GLN A 318 -4.38 -24.72 -5.08
CA GLN A 318 -4.73 -24.06 -6.34
C GLN A 318 -4.84 -22.54 -6.15
N SER A 319 -4.25 -21.78 -7.06
CA SER A 319 -4.41 -20.32 -7.07
C SER A 319 -5.85 -19.94 -7.42
N PRO A 320 -6.49 -19.01 -6.68
CA PRO A 320 -7.81 -18.51 -7.03
C PRO A 320 -7.75 -17.56 -8.21
N GLU A 321 -8.90 -17.35 -8.85
CA GLU A 321 -9.05 -16.33 -9.87
C GLU A 321 -9.22 -14.94 -9.25
N ALA A 322 -8.19 -14.11 -9.33
CA ALA A 322 -8.22 -12.73 -8.82
C ALA A 322 -8.66 -11.74 -9.90
N PHE A 323 -9.67 -10.93 -9.58
CA PHE A 323 -10.26 -9.93 -10.46
C PHE A 323 -10.23 -8.53 -9.83
N ILE A 324 -10.06 -7.53 -10.69
CA ILE A 324 -10.19 -6.11 -10.34
C ILE A 324 -11.45 -5.54 -10.99
N ALA A 325 -12.37 -5.02 -10.18
CA ALA A 325 -13.44 -4.15 -10.64
C ALA A 325 -12.87 -2.73 -10.84
N ASP A 326 -12.64 -2.36 -12.10
CA ASP A 326 -12.22 -1.01 -12.48
C ASP A 326 -13.42 -0.08 -12.49
N LEU A 327 -13.49 0.76 -11.46
CA LEU A 327 -14.57 1.70 -11.21
C LEU A 327 -14.13 3.15 -11.39
N ARG A 328 -12.95 3.40 -11.98
CA ARG A 328 -12.45 4.75 -12.28
C ARG A 328 -13.43 5.57 -13.10
N ASN A 329 -14.10 4.93 -14.06
CA ASN A 329 -15.29 5.47 -14.71
C ASN A 329 -16.56 4.89 -14.05
N PRO A 330 -17.28 5.67 -13.21
CA PRO A 330 -18.46 5.17 -12.50
C PRO A 330 -19.62 4.78 -13.42
N ALA A 331 -19.70 5.33 -14.64
CA ALA A 331 -20.75 5.00 -15.60
C ALA A 331 -20.49 3.69 -16.36
N ALA A 332 -19.23 3.21 -16.39
CA ALA A 332 -18.80 2.10 -17.22
C ALA A 332 -17.86 1.15 -16.48
N GLY A 333 -18.28 0.65 -15.31
CA GLY A 333 -17.48 -0.30 -14.52
C GLY A 333 -17.10 -1.56 -15.30
N LYS A 334 -15.82 -1.92 -15.29
CA LYS A 334 -15.25 -3.09 -15.98
C LYS A 334 -14.70 -4.10 -14.96
N ILE A 335 -14.59 -5.37 -15.35
CA ILE A 335 -13.86 -6.38 -14.59
C ILE A 335 -12.71 -6.89 -15.46
N GLY A 336 -11.51 -6.93 -14.88
CA GLY A 336 -10.30 -7.49 -15.51
C GLY A 336 -9.60 -8.47 -14.58
N SER A 337 -8.82 -9.39 -15.14
CA SER A 337 -7.94 -10.24 -14.33
C SER A 337 -6.85 -9.39 -13.67
N LEU A 338 -6.42 -9.79 -12.48
CA LEU A 338 -5.31 -9.17 -11.77
C LEU A 338 -4.05 -9.08 -12.67
N LYS A 339 -3.71 -10.17 -13.37
CA LYS A 339 -2.57 -10.21 -14.30
C LYS A 339 -2.61 -9.11 -15.36
N ASN A 340 -3.76 -8.96 -16.04
CA ASN A 340 -3.90 -7.94 -17.09
C ASN A 340 -3.85 -6.53 -16.49
N PHE A 341 -4.40 -6.36 -15.28
CA PHE A 341 -4.39 -5.08 -14.60
C PHE A 341 -2.98 -4.67 -14.15
N LEU A 342 -2.22 -5.59 -13.56
CA LEU A 342 -0.81 -5.38 -13.19
C LEU A 342 0.04 -5.01 -14.41
N ALA A 343 -0.11 -5.76 -15.52
CA ALA A 343 0.61 -5.48 -16.76
C ALA A 343 0.31 -4.07 -17.28
N ALA A 344 -0.98 -3.71 -17.36
CA ALA A 344 -1.40 -2.37 -17.82
C ALA A 344 -0.89 -1.25 -16.90
N GLU A 345 -0.81 -1.49 -15.59
CA GLU A 345 -0.30 -0.51 -14.65
C GLU A 345 1.21 -0.29 -14.77
N LEU A 346 2.00 -1.37 -14.83
CA LEU A 346 3.45 -1.28 -15.05
C LEU A 346 3.75 -0.46 -16.31
N ASP A 347 3.03 -0.76 -17.39
CA ASP A 347 3.05 -0.08 -18.68
C ASP A 347 2.73 1.43 -18.62
N SER A 348 1.84 1.82 -17.71
CA SER A 348 1.44 3.21 -17.49
C SER A 348 2.29 3.95 -16.46
N ARG A 349 3.10 3.21 -15.69
CA ARG A 349 3.88 3.70 -14.54
C ARG A 349 5.35 3.34 -14.70
N LEU A 350 5.80 2.26 -14.07
CA LEU A 350 7.22 1.90 -13.96
C LEU A 350 7.92 1.70 -15.30
N TYR A 351 7.19 1.47 -16.39
CA TYR A 351 7.73 1.37 -17.75
C TYR A 351 7.51 2.62 -18.60
N ASN A 352 6.76 3.61 -18.11
CA ASN A 352 6.39 4.78 -18.88
C ASN A 352 7.42 5.90 -18.71
N ARG A 353 8.12 6.26 -19.80
CA ARG A 353 9.11 7.34 -19.83
C ARG A 353 8.58 8.67 -19.29
N GLU A 354 7.40 9.12 -19.71
CA GLU A 354 6.81 10.41 -19.31
C GLU A 354 6.48 10.43 -17.82
N TRP A 355 5.94 9.32 -17.31
CA TRP A 355 5.67 9.18 -15.88
C TRP A 355 6.97 9.20 -15.07
N ILE A 356 7.99 8.47 -15.52
CA ILE A 356 9.30 8.46 -14.83
C ILE A 356 9.93 9.86 -14.82
N GLN A 357 9.96 10.57 -15.96
CA GLN A 357 10.44 11.95 -16.04
C GLN A 357 9.66 12.88 -15.10
N SER A 358 8.36 12.66 -14.99
CA SER A 358 7.50 13.43 -14.09
C SER A 358 7.82 13.13 -12.62
N MET A 359 8.08 11.89 -12.24
CA MET A 359 8.61 11.56 -10.91
C MET A 359 9.98 12.22 -10.69
N MET A 360 10.86 12.24 -11.69
CA MET A 360 12.18 12.86 -11.54
C MET A 360 12.12 14.36 -11.24
N ARG A 361 11.10 15.08 -11.72
CA ARG A 361 10.88 16.50 -11.40
C ARG A 361 10.59 16.71 -9.90
N GLU A 362 10.07 15.70 -9.21
CA GLU A 362 9.80 15.70 -7.76
C GLU A 362 11.04 15.36 -6.90
N ASN A 363 12.24 15.35 -7.50
CA ASN A 363 13.53 15.19 -6.83
C ASN A 363 13.54 13.99 -5.85
N TYR A 364 13.81 14.25 -4.56
CA TYR A 364 13.89 13.22 -3.52
C TYR A 364 12.60 12.41 -3.38
N ALA A 365 11.44 13.06 -3.43
CA ALA A 365 10.13 12.42 -3.31
C ALA A 365 9.81 11.54 -4.53
N GLY A 366 10.23 12.01 -5.71
CA GLY A 366 10.25 11.24 -6.95
C GLY A 366 11.04 9.95 -6.85
N GLY A 367 12.31 10.05 -6.47
CA GLY A 367 13.19 8.90 -6.26
C GLY A 367 12.61 7.91 -5.23
N LYS A 368 12.07 8.43 -4.11
CA LYS A 368 11.40 7.62 -3.09
C LYS A 368 10.18 6.87 -3.66
N THR A 369 9.41 7.50 -4.54
CA THR A 369 8.23 6.89 -5.17
C THR A 369 8.63 5.76 -6.12
N LEU A 370 9.67 5.95 -6.94
CA LEU A 370 10.22 4.89 -7.80
C LEU A 370 10.70 3.68 -6.98
N ALA A 371 11.39 3.92 -5.86
CA ALA A 371 11.82 2.85 -4.96
C ALA A 371 10.65 2.14 -4.29
N ARG A 372 9.65 2.89 -3.79
CA ARG A 372 8.43 2.32 -3.17
C ARG A 372 7.66 1.44 -4.17
N MET A 373 7.49 1.89 -5.41
CA MET A 373 6.77 1.11 -6.41
C MET A 373 7.53 -0.14 -6.86
N THR A 374 8.87 -0.08 -6.89
CA THR A 374 9.71 -1.28 -7.05
C THR A 374 9.51 -2.26 -5.89
N ASP A 375 9.32 -1.75 -4.67
CA ASP A 375 9.04 -2.56 -3.48
C ASP A 375 7.64 -3.18 -3.48
N ASN A 376 6.63 -2.45 -3.97
CA ASN A 376 5.28 -2.99 -4.15
C ASN A 376 5.23 -4.05 -5.25
N PHE A 377 5.99 -3.86 -6.33
CA PHE A 377 6.17 -4.86 -7.37
C PHE A 377 6.78 -6.16 -6.81
N TRP A 378 7.79 -6.04 -5.94
CA TRP A 378 8.28 -7.16 -5.13
C TRP A 378 7.19 -7.76 -4.23
N GLY A 379 6.38 -6.93 -3.57
CA GLY A 379 5.26 -7.38 -2.76
C GLY A 379 4.34 -8.32 -3.55
N TRP A 380 3.99 -7.95 -4.79
CA TRP A 380 3.23 -8.79 -5.70
C TRP A 380 3.96 -10.08 -6.09
N GLN A 381 5.26 -10.02 -6.37
CA GLN A 381 6.09 -11.22 -6.64
C GLN A 381 6.02 -12.22 -5.48
N ALA A 382 6.04 -11.75 -4.24
CA ALA A 382 6.07 -12.60 -3.05
C ALA A 382 4.72 -13.27 -2.73
N VAL A 383 3.60 -12.67 -3.12
CA VAL A 383 2.26 -13.15 -2.75
C VAL A 383 1.43 -13.69 -3.93
N ALA A 384 1.80 -13.33 -5.15
CA ALA A 384 1.13 -13.81 -6.36
C ALA A 384 2.15 -13.99 -7.49
N PRO A 385 3.18 -14.84 -7.29
CA PRO A 385 4.31 -14.97 -8.22
C PRO A 385 3.90 -15.32 -9.65
N GLU A 386 2.78 -16.02 -9.85
CA GLU A 386 2.23 -16.34 -11.18
C GLU A 386 1.83 -15.13 -12.03
N ASN A 387 1.69 -13.95 -11.42
CA ASN A 387 1.33 -12.72 -12.11
C ASN A 387 2.54 -11.85 -12.48
N ILE A 388 3.74 -12.21 -12.03
CA ILE A 388 4.99 -11.47 -12.28
C ILE A 388 5.95 -12.36 -13.06
N ALA A 389 6.37 -11.92 -14.24
CA ALA A 389 7.27 -12.68 -15.11
C ALA A 389 8.73 -12.23 -14.93
N ALA A 390 9.67 -13.10 -15.28
CA ALA A 390 11.10 -12.75 -15.31
C ALA A 390 11.38 -11.56 -16.27
N SER A 391 10.58 -11.41 -17.34
CA SER A 391 10.66 -10.26 -18.24
C SER A 391 10.33 -8.93 -17.57
N ASP A 392 9.51 -8.94 -16.51
CA ASP A 392 9.18 -7.73 -15.78
C ASP A 392 10.38 -7.20 -14.99
N TRP A 393 11.15 -8.09 -14.35
CA TRP A 393 12.42 -7.74 -13.73
C TRP A 393 13.47 -7.26 -14.75
N ASN A 394 13.56 -7.91 -15.91
CA ASN A 394 14.42 -7.45 -17.00
C ASN A 394 14.05 -6.03 -17.45
N ASN A 395 12.76 -5.72 -17.60
CA ASN A 395 12.30 -4.38 -17.95
C ASN A 395 12.73 -3.34 -16.93
N LEU A 396 12.56 -3.60 -15.63
CA LEU A 396 13.01 -2.67 -14.59
C LEU A 396 14.54 -2.48 -14.62
N PHE A 397 15.31 -3.56 -14.82
CA PHE A 397 16.77 -3.46 -14.96
C PHE A 397 17.16 -2.60 -16.17
N GLU A 398 16.58 -2.86 -17.35
CA GLU A 398 16.91 -2.10 -18.55
C GLU A 398 16.54 -0.62 -18.41
N ILE A 399 15.37 -0.33 -17.84
CA ILE A 399 14.88 1.05 -17.69
C ILE A 399 15.69 1.84 -16.65
N TYR A 400 15.89 1.29 -15.45
CA TYR A 400 16.43 2.06 -14.33
C TYR A 400 17.94 1.88 -14.12
N VAL A 401 18.53 0.78 -14.61
CA VAL A 401 19.96 0.48 -14.42
C VAL A 401 20.74 0.64 -15.72
N GLN A 402 20.23 0.14 -16.85
CA GLN A 402 20.84 0.40 -18.16
C GLN A 402 20.41 1.72 -18.77
N ASP A 403 19.48 2.44 -18.12
CA ASP A 403 18.97 3.72 -18.58
C ASP A 403 18.46 3.67 -20.03
N ARG A 404 17.58 2.69 -20.32
CA ARG A 404 16.99 2.46 -21.66
C ARG A 404 16.46 3.73 -22.32
N TYR A 405 15.95 4.68 -21.53
CA TYR A 405 15.38 5.95 -22.00
C TYR A 405 16.36 7.13 -22.01
N GLN A 406 17.62 6.90 -21.64
CA GLN A 406 18.68 7.91 -21.60
C GLN A 406 18.29 9.15 -20.78
N LEU A 407 17.67 8.90 -19.61
CA LEU A 407 17.21 9.93 -18.68
C LEU A 407 18.29 10.38 -17.70
N LYS A 408 19.51 9.82 -17.80
CA LYS A 408 20.62 10.03 -16.87
C LYS A 408 20.25 9.56 -15.46
N MET A 409 19.70 8.34 -15.36
CA MET A 409 19.22 7.77 -14.08
C MET A 409 20.26 7.85 -12.96
N LYS A 410 21.53 7.57 -13.27
CA LYS A 410 22.62 7.62 -12.29
C LYS A 410 22.84 9.04 -11.76
N ASP A 411 22.84 10.04 -12.63
CA ASP A 411 23.02 11.44 -12.24
C ASP A 411 21.84 11.91 -11.40
N PHE A 412 20.61 11.54 -11.80
CA PHE A 412 19.40 11.84 -11.05
C PHE A 412 19.48 11.27 -9.62
N PHE A 413 19.65 9.95 -9.47
CA PHE A 413 19.65 9.34 -8.14
C PHE A 413 20.83 9.80 -7.29
N SER A 414 22.03 9.90 -7.85
CA SER A 414 23.20 10.36 -7.08
C SER A 414 23.09 11.82 -6.64
N GLY A 415 22.36 12.66 -7.41
CA GLY A 415 22.12 14.06 -7.08
C GLY A 415 20.99 14.28 -6.06
N VAL A 416 19.96 13.43 -6.03
CA VAL A 416 18.78 13.67 -5.17
C VAL A 416 18.52 12.61 -4.10
N ASN A 417 18.70 11.32 -4.39
CA ASN A 417 18.31 10.23 -3.48
C ASN A 417 18.99 8.89 -3.84
N ASP A 418 20.29 8.76 -3.50
CA ASP A 418 21.05 7.54 -3.81
C ASP A 418 20.52 6.32 -3.03
N TRP A 419 19.93 6.53 -1.84
CA TRP A 419 19.33 5.46 -1.04
C TRP A 419 18.11 4.82 -1.72
N ALA A 420 17.34 5.57 -2.50
CA ALA A 420 16.28 5.00 -3.33
C ALA A 420 16.85 4.05 -4.40
N TYR A 421 17.96 4.44 -5.05
CA TYR A 421 18.64 3.59 -6.03
C TYR A 421 19.25 2.33 -5.39
N GLN A 422 19.81 2.45 -4.19
CA GLN A 422 20.23 1.29 -3.39
C GLN A 422 19.07 0.34 -3.15
N SER A 423 17.93 0.87 -2.71
CA SER A 423 16.74 0.08 -2.44
C SER A 423 16.28 -0.68 -3.70
N MET A 424 16.23 -0.02 -4.86
CA MET A 424 15.80 -0.64 -6.12
C MET A 424 16.77 -1.74 -6.58
N THR A 425 18.07 -1.45 -6.62
CA THR A 425 19.08 -2.43 -7.07
C THR A 425 19.23 -3.61 -6.11
N ALA A 426 19.17 -3.35 -4.80
CA ALA A 426 19.13 -4.40 -3.79
C ALA A 426 17.87 -5.27 -3.93
N ARG A 427 16.71 -4.67 -4.25
CA ARG A 427 15.47 -5.43 -4.42
C ARG A 427 15.49 -6.32 -5.66
N MET A 428 16.06 -5.84 -6.77
CA MET A 428 16.33 -6.65 -7.96
C MET A 428 17.25 -7.83 -7.66
N LEU A 429 18.33 -7.62 -6.89
CA LEU A 429 19.22 -8.70 -6.46
C LEU A 429 18.53 -9.69 -5.51
N GLU A 430 17.64 -9.21 -4.65
CA GLU A 430 16.85 -10.07 -3.77
C GLU A 430 15.92 -10.98 -4.56
N ALA A 431 15.32 -10.50 -5.66
CA ALA A 431 14.55 -11.34 -6.58
C ALA A 431 15.40 -12.46 -7.19
N VAL A 432 16.67 -12.20 -7.48
CA VAL A 432 17.61 -13.24 -7.89
C VAL A 432 17.91 -14.20 -6.74
N ARG A 433 18.26 -13.70 -5.55
CA ARG A 433 18.60 -14.52 -4.38
C ARG A 433 17.47 -15.46 -3.96
N LYS A 434 16.23 -15.01 -4.12
CA LYS A 434 15.00 -15.74 -3.80
C LYS A 434 14.50 -16.62 -4.96
N ASN A 435 15.25 -16.71 -6.06
CA ASN A 435 14.95 -17.50 -7.25
C ASN A 435 13.67 -17.09 -7.99
N TYR A 436 13.18 -15.87 -7.76
CA TYR A 436 12.06 -15.30 -8.52
C TYR A 436 12.49 -14.82 -9.90
N TRP A 437 13.76 -14.45 -10.04
CA TRP A 437 14.33 -13.96 -11.28
C TRP A 437 15.67 -14.63 -11.58
N ALA A 438 15.68 -15.52 -12.57
CA ALA A 438 16.89 -16.16 -13.07
C ALA A 438 17.69 -15.22 -14.00
N ALA A 439 18.21 -14.12 -13.44
CA ALA A 439 18.99 -13.14 -14.18
C ALA A 439 20.33 -13.75 -14.66
N PRO A 440 20.77 -13.51 -15.90
CA PRO A 440 22.12 -13.85 -16.35
C PRO A 440 23.19 -13.28 -15.42
N LEU A 441 24.31 -13.99 -15.24
CA LEU A 441 25.38 -13.59 -14.32
C LEU A 441 25.86 -12.15 -14.55
N LYS A 442 25.93 -11.70 -15.81
CA LYS A 442 26.33 -10.33 -16.15
C LYS A 442 25.38 -9.27 -15.58
N ILE A 443 24.08 -9.54 -15.56
CA ILE A 443 23.07 -8.66 -14.95
C ILE A 443 23.28 -8.62 -13.44
N GLN A 444 23.47 -9.79 -12.81
CA GLN A 444 23.74 -9.88 -11.37
C GLN A 444 24.99 -9.09 -10.95
N GLN A 445 26.09 -9.25 -11.69
CA GLN A 445 27.34 -8.52 -11.46
C GLN A 445 27.17 -7.01 -11.63
N THR A 446 26.38 -6.59 -12.62
CA THR A 446 26.08 -5.16 -12.86
C THR A 446 25.29 -4.59 -11.68
N LEU A 447 24.19 -5.24 -11.29
CA LEU A 447 23.38 -4.82 -10.14
C LEU A 447 24.19 -4.77 -8.84
N ALA A 448 24.99 -5.81 -8.57
CA ALA A 448 25.84 -5.86 -7.38
C ALA A 448 26.88 -4.72 -7.39
N SER A 449 27.44 -4.41 -8.55
CA SER A 449 28.38 -3.29 -8.71
C SER A 449 27.71 -1.93 -8.47
N GLU A 450 26.52 -1.70 -9.03
CA GLU A 450 25.77 -0.46 -8.86
C GLU A 450 25.36 -0.25 -7.40
N TYR A 451 24.81 -1.29 -6.77
CA TYR A 451 24.45 -1.26 -5.35
C TYR A 451 25.68 -1.00 -4.48
N ALA A 452 26.77 -1.74 -4.68
CA ALA A 452 27.99 -1.59 -3.88
C ALA A 452 28.62 -0.21 -4.04
N ARG A 453 28.69 0.34 -5.26
CA ARG A 453 29.23 1.68 -5.52
C ARG A 453 28.40 2.76 -4.82
N SER A 454 27.08 2.64 -4.83
CA SER A 454 26.22 3.56 -4.09
C SER A 454 26.44 3.48 -2.58
N VAL A 455 26.49 2.26 -2.02
CA VAL A 455 26.77 2.07 -0.59
C VAL A 455 28.14 2.63 -0.19
N ILE A 456 29.17 2.48 -1.02
CA ILE A 456 30.51 3.03 -0.75
C ILE A 456 30.48 4.56 -0.74
N ARG A 457 29.67 5.20 -1.60
CA ARG A 457 29.55 6.66 -1.65
C ARG A 457 28.76 7.25 -0.48
N GLN A 458 27.61 6.66 -0.15
CA GLN A 458 26.59 7.29 0.71
C GLN A 458 26.31 6.54 2.02
N GLY A 459 26.96 5.39 2.25
CA GLY A 459 26.57 4.45 3.29
C GLY A 459 25.30 3.67 2.92
N VAL A 460 24.91 2.75 3.79
CA VAL A 460 23.78 1.84 3.57
C VAL A 460 22.46 2.55 3.87
N ALA A 461 21.46 2.46 2.96
CA ALA A 461 20.12 3.02 3.12
C ALA A 461 19.35 2.50 4.34
N CYS A 462 19.72 1.33 4.86
CA CYS A 462 19.14 0.68 6.02
C CYS A 462 17.61 0.48 5.98
N CYS A 463 17.06 0.14 4.82
CA CYS A 463 15.70 -0.39 4.68
C CYS A 463 15.64 -1.91 4.94
N ASP A 464 14.42 -2.47 5.02
CA ASP A 464 14.15 -3.86 5.43
C ASP A 464 14.96 -4.93 4.68
N HIS A 465 15.28 -4.71 3.40
CA HIS A 465 16.01 -5.65 2.55
C HIS A 465 17.48 -5.28 2.29
N THR A 466 18.02 -4.22 2.90
CA THR A 466 19.44 -3.83 2.74
C THR A 466 20.27 -4.19 3.97
N CYS A 467 20.34 -3.31 4.99
CA CYS A 467 21.18 -3.57 6.18
C CYS A 467 20.71 -4.80 6.97
N ASN A 468 19.39 -5.03 7.01
CA ASN A 468 18.77 -6.11 7.77
C ASN A 468 18.67 -7.42 6.96
N ASN A 469 19.42 -7.53 5.86
CA ASN A 469 19.47 -8.72 5.02
C ASN A 469 20.93 -9.17 4.79
N PRO A 470 21.57 -9.77 5.82
CA PRO A 470 22.96 -10.20 5.71
C PRO A 470 23.19 -11.28 4.65
N LEU A 471 22.15 -12.07 4.31
CA LEU A 471 22.22 -13.07 3.24
C LEU A 471 22.32 -12.42 1.85
N LEU A 472 21.59 -11.34 1.60
CA LEU A 472 21.75 -10.54 0.39
C LEU A 472 23.14 -9.89 0.34
N ASN A 473 23.59 -9.29 1.44
CA ASN A 473 24.91 -8.66 1.46
C ASN A 473 26.04 -9.67 1.23
N GLN A 474 25.90 -10.93 1.69
CA GLN A 474 26.82 -12.01 1.35
C GLN A 474 26.84 -12.29 -0.16
N MET A 475 25.67 -12.39 -0.81
CA MET A 475 25.57 -12.57 -2.25
C MET A 475 26.26 -11.41 -3.00
N VAL A 476 26.06 -10.18 -2.55
CA VAL A 476 26.70 -8.99 -3.13
C VAL A 476 28.22 -9.07 -3.00
N VAL A 477 28.75 -9.36 -1.80
CA VAL A 477 30.19 -9.53 -1.58
C VAL A 477 30.77 -10.59 -2.52
N ASN A 478 30.10 -11.73 -2.69
CA ASN A 478 30.55 -12.79 -3.59
C ASN A 478 30.60 -12.31 -5.05
N LEU A 479 29.55 -11.64 -5.52
CA LEU A 479 29.45 -11.16 -6.91
C LEU A 479 30.49 -10.07 -7.21
N ILE A 480 30.67 -9.10 -6.31
CA ILE A 480 31.60 -7.98 -6.55
C ILE A 480 33.07 -8.37 -6.39
N SER A 481 33.34 -9.47 -5.69
CA SER A 481 34.70 -10.01 -5.52
C SER A 481 35.14 -10.88 -6.69
N MET A 482 34.26 -11.17 -7.65
CA MET A 482 34.64 -11.90 -8.86
C MET A 482 35.61 -11.07 -9.72
N PRO A 483 36.58 -11.71 -10.42
CA PRO A 483 37.51 -11.01 -11.29
C PRO A 483 36.80 -10.12 -12.32
N GLY A 484 37.25 -8.86 -12.43
CA GLY A 484 36.73 -7.90 -13.41
C GLY A 484 35.41 -7.20 -13.02
N VAL A 485 34.85 -7.46 -11.83
CA VAL A 485 33.62 -6.79 -11.36
C VAL A 485 33.95 -5.51 -10.60
N LEU A 486 34.56 -5.62 -9.40
CA LEU A 486 35.14 -4.49 -8.67
C LEU A 486 36.56 -4.85 -8.19
N SER A 487 37.37 -3.82 -7.90
CA SER A 487 38.70 -4.02 -7.28
C SER A 487 38.55 -4.61 -5.86
N PRO A 488 39.54 -5.37 -5.36
CA PRO A 488 39.55 -5.88 -3.99
C PRO A 488 39.34 -4.79 -2.92
N GLU A 489 39.89 -3.58 -3.14
CA GLU A 489 39.71 -2.43 -2.24
C GLU A 489 38.25 -1.99 -2.15
N MET A 490 37.56 -1.85 -3.29
CA MET A 490 36.14 -1.50 -3.33
C MET A 490 35.25 -2.58 -2.70
N ALA A 491 35.55 -3.87 -2.93
CA ALA A 491 34.84 -4.96 -2.28
C ALA A 491 35.02 -4.92 -0.74
N LEU A 492 36.23 -4.62 -0.27
CA LEU A 492 36.51 -4.40 1.15
C LEU A 492 35.73 -3.21 1.72
N LYS A 493 35.72 -2.06 1.01
CA LYS A 493 34.96 -0.86 1.42
C LYS A 493 33.46 -1.15 1.55
N PHE A 494 32.88 -1.88 0.59
CA PHE A 494 31.48 -2.30 0.68
C PHE A 494 31.23 -3.17 1.92
N ARG A 495 32.05 -4.21 2.13
CA ARG A 495 31.92 -5.09 3.28
C ARG A 495 31.99 -4.32 4.60
N LEU A 496 32.97 -3.43 4.76
CA LEU A 496 33.11 -2.60 5.97
C LEU A 496 31.89 -1.68 6.18
N ALA A 497 31.32 -1.13 5.11
CA ALA A 497 30.11 -0.31 5.21
C ALA A 497 28.90 -1.11 5.71
N VAL A 498 28.72 -2.35 5.23
CA VAL A 498 27.67 -3.26 5.69
C VAL A 498 27.90 -3.67 7.15
N GLU A 499 29.13 -4.02 7.52
CA GLU A 499 29.48 -4.42 8.89
C GLU A 499 29.26 -3.27 9.88
N LYS A 500 29.63 -2.05 9.49
CA LYS A 500 29.35 -0.84 10.27
C LYS A 500 27.85 -0.62 10.46
N ALA A 501 27.05 -0.77 9.40
CA ALA A 501 25.60 -0.62 9.48
C ALA A 501 24.92 -1.72 10.31
N GLY A 502 25.42 -2.96 10.23
CA GLY A 502 24.91 -4.09 11.00
C GLY A 502 25.44 -4.20 12.43
N GLY A 503 26.49 -3.44 12.79
CA GLY A 503 27.09 -3.42 14.12
C GLY A 503 27.94 -4.65 14.46
N ALA A 504 28.27 -5.49 13.48
CA ALA A 504 29.10 -6.69 13.67
C ALA A 504 29.70 -7.17 12.33
N GLU A 505 30.69 -8.06 12.39
CA GLU A 505 31.24 -8.73 11.22
C GLU A 505 30.15 -9.47 10.42
N LEU A 506 30.25 -9.46 9.09
CA LEU A 506 29.22 -9.99 8.20
C LEU A 506 28.98 -11.49 8.46
N ASN A 507 30.05 -12.25 8.72
CA ASN A 507 29.96 -13.67 9.05
C ASN A 507 29.17 -13.92 10.34
N LYS A 508 29.31 -13.04 11.35
CA LYS A 508 28.52 -13.13 12.58
C LYS A 508 27.05 -12.79 12.31
N LEU A 509 26.79 -11.71 11.58
CA LEU A 509 25.43 -11.32 11.18
C LEU A 509 24.69 -12.45 10.45
N ILE A 510 25.38 -13.15 9.53
CA ILE A 510 24.81 -14.28 8.79
C ILE A 510 24.46 -15.45 9.73
N ARG A 511 25.36 -15.80 10.65
CA ARG A 511 25.10 -16.88 11.63
C ARG A 511 23.90 -16.55 12.51
N ASP A 512 23.92 -15.38 13.13
CA ASP A 512 22.85 -14.91 14.02
C ASP A 512 21.50 -14.86 13.27
N HIS A 513 21.53 -14.45 11.99
CA HIS A 513 20.35 -14.39 11.15
C HIS A 513 19.78 -15.76 10.79
N ARG A 514 20.65 -16.73 10.44
CA ARG A 514 20.22 -18.12 10.19
C ARG A 514 19.62 -18.77 11.44
N GLU A 515 20.17 -18.48 12.62
CA GLU A 515 19.60 -18.95 13.88
C GLU A 515 18.21 -18.32 14.16
N LYS A 516 18.04 -17.03 13.86
CA LYS A 516 16.72 -16.37 13.95
C LYS A 516 15.70 -17.01 13.01
N LEU A 517 16.07 -17.27 11.76
CA LEU A 517 15.20 -17.93 10.79
C LEU A 517 14.81 -19.35 11.23
N SER A 518 15.77 -20.12 11.74
CA SER A 518 15.52 -21.46 12.28
C SER A 518 14.50 -21.43 13.43
N ARG A 519 14.65 -20.48 14.37
CA ARG A 519 13.71 -20.27 15.47
C ARG A 519 12.34 -19.76 15.02
N ALA A 520 12.28 -18.88 14.02
CA ALA A 520 11.01 -18.37 13.50
C ALA A 520 10.18 -19.51 12.88
N ARG A 521 10.83 -20.39 12.11
CA ARG A 521 10.20 -21.56 11.48
C ARG A 521 9.62 -22.57 12.47
N SER A 522 10.26 -22.78 13.63
CA SER A 522 9.70 -23.68 14.65
C SER A 522 8.39 -23.15 15.25
N GLY A 523 8.17 -21.83 15.22
CA GLY A 523 6.91 -21.21 15.65
C GLY A 523 5.72 -21.43 14.70
N PHE A 524 5.98 -21.87 13.46
CA PHE A 524 4.96 -22.19 12.46
C PHE A 524 4.57 -23.68 12.43
N GLY A 525 5.21 -24.52 13.26
CA GLY A 525 4.84 -25.94 13.39
C GLY A 525 3.45 -26.15 14.04
N PRO A 526 2.82 -27.32 13.84
CA PRO A 526 1.58 -27.65 14.52
C PRO A 526 1.79 -27.56 16.04
N ARG A 527 1.04 -26.67 16.71
CA ARG A 527 0.96 -26.66 18.17
C ARG A 527 0.56 -28.08 18.59
N ARG A 528 1.48 -28.82 19.21
CA ARG A 528 1.09 -29.99 20.02
C ARG A 528 0.02 -29.47 20.98
N GLN A 529 -1.14 -30.12 21.00
CA GLN A 529 -2.09 -30.00 22.10
C GLN A 529 -1.35 -30.42 23.36
N GLN A 530 -0.68 -29.47 24.01
CA GLN A 530 -0.41 -29.60 25.41
C GLN A 530 -1.80 -29.59 26.05
N ARG A 531 -2.19 -30.71 26.64
CA ARG A 531 -3.34 -30.77 27.53
C ARG A 531 -3.09 -29.71 28.60
N ASP A 532 -3.67 -28.54 28.44
CA ASP A 532 -3.87 -27.64 29.55
C ASP A 532 -4.90 -28.33 30.43
N SER A 533 -4.38 -29.01 31.46
CA SER A 533 -5.12 -29.32 32.67
C SER A 533 -5.90 -28.07 33.05
N SER A 534 -7.21 -28.26 33.06
CA SER A 534 -8.22 -27.27 33.35
C SER A 534 -8.15 -26.92 34.83
N GLU A 535 -7.16 -26.14 35.25
CA GLU A 535 -7.08 -25.57 36.58
C GLU A 535 -6.33 -24.23 36.51
N ASN A 536 -7.04 -23.16 36.87
CA ASN A 536 -6.60 -21.76 36.96
C ASN A 536 -6.67 -20.86 35.71
N LEU A 537 -7.80 -20.90 35.00
CA LEU A 537 -8.35 -19.67 34.42
C LEU A 537 -9.42 -19.12 35.36
N LYS A 538 -8.98 -18.54 36.49
CA LYS A 538 -9.81 -17.59 37.21
C LYS A 538 -9.93 -16.33 36.36
N GLN A 539 -11.17 -15.93 36.12
CA GLN A 539 -11.54 -14.59 35.66
C GLN A 539 -10.74 -13.54 36.44
N THR A 540 -9.88 -12.79 35.74
CA THR A 540 -9.42 -11.49 36.20
C THR A 540 -10.03 -10.43 35.29
N GLY A 541 -11.34 -10.22 35.47
CA GLY A 541 -11.93 -8.92 35.25
C GLY A 541 -11.48 -8.00 36.38
N ALA A 542 -10.27 -7.44 36.25
CA ALA A 542 -9.80 -6.34 37.07
C ALA A 542 -8.76 -5.57 36.24
N SER A 543 -8.91 -4.25 36.18
CA SER A 543 -7.87 -3.36 35.67
C SER A 543 -6.54 -3.69 36.36
N PRO A 544 -5.40 -3.68 35.66
CA PRO A 544 -4.14 -4.03 36.28
C PRO A 544 -3.85 -3.05 37.43
N GLU A 545 -3.79 -3.58 38.65
CA GLU A 545 -3.17 -2.87 39.76
C GLU A 545 -1.74 -2.53 39.38
N ILE A 546 -1.41 -1.25 39.54
CA ILE A 546 -0.10 -0.67 39.28
C ILE A 546 0.87 -1.21 40.34
N SER A 547 1.53 -2.33 40.04
CA SER A 547 2.61 -2.86 40.86
C SER A 547 3.91 -2.08 40.59
N SER A 548 4.33 -1.35 41.63
CA SER A 548 5.63 -0.70 41.87
C SER A 548 6.44 -0.26 40.64
N GLN A 549 6.19 0.98 40.23
CA GLN A 549 7.03 1.72 39.30
C GLN A 549 8.50 1.69 39.78
N LYS A 550 9.41 1.15 38.96
CA LYS A 550 10.79 1.65 39.00
C LYS A 550 10.71 3.14 38.67
N PRO A 551 11.25 4.04 39.51
CA PRO A 551 11.12 5.46 39.27
C PRO A 551 11.86 5.80 37.97
N VAL A 552 11.09 6.10 36.93
CA VAL A 552 11.62 6.70 35.70
C VAL A 552 11.94 8.15 36.07
N ARG A 553 13.22 8.51 36.07
CA ARG A 553 13.64 9.91 36.20
C ARG A 553 13.20 10.67 34.95
N GLY A 554 12.08 11.36 35.05
CA GLY A 554 11.68 12.39 34.10
C GLY A 554 12.42 13.69 34.39
N PHE A 555 12.80 14.41 33.34
CA PHE A 555 13.31 15.77 33.47
C PHE A 555 12.13 16.72 33.69
N LYS A 556 12.13 17.44 34.81
CA LYS A 556 11.18 18.53 35.07
C LYS A 556 11.73 19.80 34.42
N LEU A 557 10.98 20.37 33.47
CA LEU A 557 11.24 21.72 32.99
C LEU A 557 11.05 22.68 34.17
N LYS A 558 12.17 23.21 34.68
CA LYS A 558 12.17 24.35 35.58
C LYS A 558 12.15 25.59 34.71
N GLU A 559 11.17 26.46 34.94
CA GLU A 559 11.19 27.81 34.42
C GLU A 559 12.37 28.54 35.08
N THR A 560 13.50 28.60 34.36
CA THR A 560 14.63 29.43 34.77
C THR A 560 14.29 30.86 34.43
N ARG A 561 13.73 31.61 35.39
CA ARG A 561 13.97 33.05 35.43
C ARG A 561 15.44 33.26 35.78
N LYS A 562 16.30 33.27 34.78
CA LYS A 562 17.65 33.81 34.87
C LYS A 562 17.88 34.73 33.68
N SER A 563 17.95 36.02 34.02
CA SER A 563 18.86 37.03 33.46
C SER A 563 19.63 36.58 32.21
N ALA A 564 19.38 37.33 31.14
CA ALA A 564 20.06 37.31 29.86
C ALA A 564 21.57 36.99 29.94
N GLU A 565 21.92 35.73 29.74
CA GLU A 565 23.20 35.35 29.16
C GLU A 565 22.93 34.79 27.76
N LYS A 566 23.47 35.50 26.77
CA LYS A 566 23.29 35.23 25.35
C LYS A 566 23.83 33.84 25.00
N THR A 567 22.95 32.95 24.55
CA THR A 567 23.34 31.70 23.89
C THR A 567 24.04 32.04 22.57
N SER A 568 25.35 31.86 22.50
CA SER A 568 26.11 31.98 21.25
C SER A 568 25.88 30.74 20.39
N VAL A 569 25.26 30.95 19.22
CA VAL A 569 25.17 29.93 18.17
C VAL A 569 26.57 29.64 17.64
N SER A 570 26.98 28.38 17.60
CA SER A 570 28.21 27.95 16.92
C SER A 570 28.10 28.24 15.43
N SER A 571 28.58 29.41 15.00
CA SER A 571 28.75 29.73 13.59
C SER A 571 30.03 29.06 13.09
N SER A 572 29.91 28.23 12.06
CA SER A 572 31.04 27.84 11.21
C SER A 572 31.85 29.09 10.82
N GLY A 573 33.16 29.07 11.07
CA GLY A 573 34.10 30.20 10.95
C GLY A 573 34.34 30.72 9.53
N LEU A 574 33.36 30.61 8.63
CA LEU A 574 33.47 30.96 7.22
C LEU A 574 32.78 32.30 6.86
N LYS A 575 32.02 32.92 7.77
CA LYS A 575 31.24 34.13 7.45
C LYS A 575 32.01 35.45 7.58
N TRP A 576 32.94 35.56 8.55
CA TRP A 576 33.65 36.82 8.80
C TRP A 576 34.73 37.12 7.76
N THR A 577 35.40 36.11 7.22
CA THR A 577 36.39 36.25 6.14
C THR A 577 35.73 36.71 4.84
N ILE A 578 34.53 36.20 4.55
CA ILE A 578 33.73 36.62 3.38
C ILE A 578 33.26 38.07 3.55
N LEU A 579 32.79 38.43 4.75
CA LEU A 579 32.34 39.81 5.02
C LEU A 579 33.52 40.81 4.97
N ALA A 580 34.68 40.44 5.50
CA ALA A 580 35.89 41.25 5.42
C ALA A 580 36.39 41.41 3.98
N ALA A 581 36.33 40.35 3.17
CA ALA A 581 36.68 40.41 1.75
C ALA A 581 35.74 41.34 0.96
N ILE A 582 34.44 41.31 1.25
CA ILE A 582 33.42 42.18 0.63
C ILE A 582 33.64 43.66 1.02
N ILE A 583 33.93 43.93 2.29
CA ILE A 583 34.23 45.28 2.79
C ILE A 583 35.54 45.80 2.18
N LEU A 584 36.58 44.97 2.08
CA LEU A 584 37.84 45.34 1.45
C LEU A 584 37.64 45.66 -0.04
N LEU A 585 36.81 44.88 -0.75
CA LEU A 585 36.50 45.14 -2.15
C LEU A 585 35.76 46.47 -2.34
N MET A 586 34.81 46.79 -1.44
CA MET A 586 34.10 48.08 -1.46
C MET A 586 35.02 49.26 -1.11
N LEU A 587 35.95 49.09 -0.18
CA LEU A 587 36.93 50.13 0.15
C LEU A 587 37.89 50.38 -1.01
N LEU A 588 38.33 49.33 -1.71
CA LEU A 588 39.21 49.46 -2.87
C LEU A 588 38.50 50.11 -4.07
N THR A 589 37.21 49.84 -4.29
CA THR A 589 36.43 50.52 -5.34
C THR A 589 36.18 51.99 -5.00
N VAL A 590 35.90 52.31 -3.74
CA VAL A 590 35.74 53.70 -3.28
C VAL A 590 37.07 54.47 -3.37
N LEU A 591 38.18 53.90 -2.89
CA LEU A 591 39.51 54.51 -3.01
C LEU A 591 39.95 54.65 -4.47
N GLY A 592 39.62 53.68 -5.33
CA GLY A 592 39.85 53.76 -6.77
C GLY A 592 39.01 54.84 -7.47
N ALA A 593 37.81 55.13 -6.96
CA ALA A 593 36.97 56.22 -7.47
C ALA A 593 37.49 57.60 -7.07
N PHE A 594 38.00 57.76 -5.84
CA PHE A 594 38.58 59.03 -5.37
C PHE A 594 39.95 59.33 -5.99
N ARG A 595 40.70 58.33 -6.44
CA ARG A 595 42.00 58.51 -7.12
C ARG A 595 41.87 58.87 -8.61
N LYS A 596 40.65 58.95 -9.14
CA LYS A 596 40.36 59.31 -10.54
C LYS A 596 39.79 60.73 -10.68
N SER A 597 39.71 61.47 -9.57
CA SER A 597 39.20 62.84 -9.50
C SER A 597 40.24 63.85 -8.96
N GLU A 598 41.53 63.53 -9.08
CA GLU A 598 42.65 64.48 -8.98
C GLU A 598 43.46 64.48 -10.27
#